data_AF-A0A937FHZ6-F1
#
_entry.id   AF-A0A937FHZ6-F1
#
_cell.length_a   1.000
_cell.length_b   1.000
_cell.length_c   1.000
_cell.angle_alpha   90.00
_cell.angle_beta   90.00
_cell.angle_gamma   90.00
#
_symmetry.space_group_name_H-M   'P 1'
#
loop_
_entity.id
_entity.type
_entity.pdbx_description
1 polymer ?
#
loop_
_entity_poly.entity_id
_entity_poly.type
_entity_poly.pdbx_seq_one_letter_code
_entity_poly.pdbx_strand_id
1 'polypeptide(L)'
;MGKPSIFSREYERKMKRRRNTIIFSIIIILLVSVGVIFNTKAIKFLSYAKNSITSIFAKDKNKEADKNSTKEDTTKQESNSAETNQPTTTNKEEAVQEKSMDIKLSNGEVLKAIYEGDGSNRVYKFVSGSSNAGNAEINPSSKLILVMDNLTQDIKTYNTDGKETVITKPEYVTSKGESFPKDKMLSTYSGYVWCKDARFIDDSHIAYLSQLPYFGTGELDTYVWIIDLGTGEHKAVWNLKGKNVSLGNLKDGGIQVAIDNNTSLLMPDGNVTPQ
;
A
#
# COMPACT_ATOMS: atom_id res chain seq x y z
N MET A 1 -18.47 11.83 24.18
CA MET A 1 -18.95 11.87 25.60
C MET A 1 -17.79 11.54 26.53
N GLY A 2 -17.50 12.39 27.53
CA GLY A 2 -16.41 12.17 28.49
C GLY A 2 -16.50 10.82 29.22
N LYS A 3 -15.35 10.25 29.63
CA LYS A 3 -15.28 8.96 30.34
C LYS A 3 -16.05 9.09 31.69
N PRO A 4 -17.03 8.21 31.99
CA PRO A 4 -17.72 8.24 33.28
C PRO A 4 -16.73 7.86 34.39
N SER A 5 -16.88 8.47 35.56
CA SER A 5 -16.02 8.17 36.71
C SER A 5 -16.10 6.68 37.07
N ILE A 6 -14.92 6.06 37.17
CA ILE A 6 -14.72 4.64 37.53
C ILE A 6 -15.23 4.31 38.93
N PHE A 7 -15.39 5.32 39.79
CA PHE A 7 -15.88 5.19 41.17
C PHE A 7 -17.39 5.42 41.29
N SER A 8 -18.10 5.64 40.18
CA SER A 8 -19.55 5.82 40.21
C SER A 8 -20.29 4.47 40.23
N ARG A 9 -21.30 4.34 41.09
CA ARG A 9 -22.19 3.15 41.18
C ARG A 9 -22.89 2.81 39.85
N GLU A 10 -22.89 3.75 38.90
CA GLU A 10 -23.48 3.59 37.56
C GLU A 10 -22.47 3.30 36.46
N TYR A 11 -21.17 3.20 36.79
CA TYR A 11 -20.09 3.02 35.81
C TYR A 11 -20.34 1.82 34.90
N GLU A 12 -20.64 0.65 35.48
CA GLU A 12 -20.90 -0.57 34.72
C GLU A 12 -22.13 -0.46 33.83
N ARG A 13 -23.21 0.20 34.31
CA ARG A 13 -24.42 0.42 33.51
C ARG A 13 -24.15 1.35 32.32
N LYS A 14 -23.36 2.41 32.52
CA LYS A 14 -22.98 3.36 31.46
C LYS A 14 -22.03 2.72 30.45
N MET A 15 -21.09 1.89 30.90
CA MET A 15 -20.19 1.14 30.01
C MET A 15 -20.93 0.07 29.20
N LYS A 16 -21.88 -0.66 29.81
CA LYS A 16 -22.71 -1.65 29.10
C LYS A 16 -23.60 -1.00 28.05
N ARG A 17 -24.19 0.17 28.34
CA ARG A 17 -24.96 0.95 27.35
C ARG A 17 -24.07 1.41 26.19
N ARG A 18 -22.88 1.97 26.44
CA ARG A 18 -21.93 2.37 25.38
C ARG A 18 -21.52 1.21 24.49
N ARG A 19 -21.17 0.06 25.08
CA ARG A 19 -20.83 -1.15 24.33
C ARG A 19 -21.97 -1.58 23.42
N ASN A 20 -23.19 -1.59 23.93
CA ASN A 20 -24.36 -1.95 23.14
C ASN A 20 -24.63 -0.91 22.04
N THR A 21 -24.51 0.40 22.30
CA THR A 21 -24.68 1.44 21.27
C THR A 21 -23.65 1.32 20.14
N ILE A 22 -22.38 1.03 20.47
CA ILE A 22 -21.34 0.80 19.47
C ILE A 22 -21.66 -0.44 18.63
N ILE A 23 -22.01 -1.56 19.28
CA ILE A 23 -22.38 -2.80 18.58
C ILE A 23 -23.60 -2.58 17.67
N PHE A 24 -24.66 -1.91 18.14
CA PHE A 24 -25.83 -1.58 17.32
C PHE A 24 -25.48 -0.66 16.15
N SER A 25 -24.58 0.32 16.35
CA SER A 25 -24.14 1.20 15.26
C SER A 25 -23.40 0.44 14.15
N ILE A 26 -22.57 -0.53 14.51
CA ILE A 26 -21.85 -1.39 13.57
C ILE A 26 -22.84 -2.26 12.77
N ILE A 27 -23.84 -2.84 13.45
CA ILE A 27 -24.87 -3.68 12.80
C ILE A 27 -25.70 -2.84 11.82
N ILE A 28 -26.06 -1.60 12.18
CA ILE A 28 -26.81 -0.70 11.29
C ILE A 28 -25.98 -0.34 10.05
N ILE A 29 -24.69 -0.05 10.22
CA ILE A 29 -23.78 0.24 9.10
C ILE A 29 -23.68 -0.97 8.16
N LEU A 30 -23.60 -2.19 8.71
CA LEU A 30 -23.56 -3.43 7.94
C LEU A 30 -24.87 -3.69 7.15
N LEU A 31 -26.02 -3.38 7.75
CA LEU A 31 -27.31 -3.52 7.08
C LEU A 31 -27.49 -2.48 5.96
N VAL A 32 -27.00 -1.25 6.15
CA VAL A 32 -27.01 -0.21 5.11
C VAL A 32 -26.08 -0.59 3.96
N SER A 33 -24.88 -1.10 4.23
CA SER A 33 -23.95 -1.51 3.17
C SER A 33 -24.48 -2.67 2.33
N VAL A 34 -25.16 -3.64 2.96
CA VAL A 34 -25.87 -4.71 2.22
C VAL A 34 -27.05 -4.14 1.41
N GLY A 35 -27.82 -3.20 1.97
CA GLY A 35 -28.93 -2.54 1.26
C GLY A 35 -28.50 -1.72 0.04
N VAL A 36 -27.31 -1.10 0.08
CA VAL A 36 -26.73 -0.36 -1.06
C VAL A 36 -26.34 -1.29 -2.21
N ILE A 37 -25.92 -2.52 -1.92
CA ILE A 37 -25.55 -3.51 -2.94
C ILE A 37 -26.79 -4.01 -3.71
N PHE A 38 -27.96 -4.10 -3.06
CA PHE A 38 -29.21 -4.55 -3.71
C PHE A 38 -29.93 -3.45 -4.51
N ASN A 39 -29.55 -2.18 -4.38
CA ASN A 39 -30.13 -1.11 -5.19
C ASN A 39 -29.36 -0.97 -6.51
N THR A 40 -29.99 -1.38 -7.60
CA THR A 40 -29.44 -1.73 -8.94
C THR A 40 -28.82 -0.59 -9.76
N LYS A 41 -28.29 0.45 -9.10
CA LYS A 41 -27.53 1.54 -9.73
C LYS A 41 -26.04 1.57 -9.37
N ALA A 42 -25.61 0.96 -8.26
CA ALA A 42 -24.20 0.93 -7.87
C ALA A 42 -23.34 0.01 -8.77
N ILE A 43 -23.91 -1.07 -9.30
CA ILE A 43 -23.23 -1.99 -10.23
C ILE A 43 -22.84 -1.29 -11.54
N LYS A 44 -23.55 -0.22 -11.94
CA LYS A 44 -23.21 0.55 -13.14
C LYS A 44 -21.87 1.30 -12.98
N PHE A 45 -21.53 1.77 -11.78
CA PHE A 45 -20.26 2.46 -11.54
C PHE A 45 -19.05 1.54 -11.76
N LEU A 46 -19.17 0.27 -11.37
CA LEU A 46 -18.14 -0.74 -11.61
C LEU A 46 -18.01 -1.11 -13.10
N SER A 47 -19.12 -1.02 -13.87
CA SER A 47 -19.12 -1.25 -15.32
C SER A 47 -18.52 -0.07 -16.11
N TYR A 48 -18.70 1.17 -15.64
CA TYR A 48 -18.09 2.35 -16.28
C TYR A 48 -16.56 2.37 -16.14
N ALA A 49 -16.03 1.91 -15.00
CA ALA A 49 -14.59 1.77 -14.79
C ALA A 49 -13.95 0.67 -15.67
N LYS A 50 -14.67 -0.41 -15.97
CA LYS A 50 -14.20 -1.42 -16.93
C LYS A 50 -14.22 -0.90 -18.37
N ASN A 51 -15.27 -0.15 -18.75
CA ASN A 51 -15.42 0.35 -20.11
C ASN A 51 -14.42 1.46 -20.48
N SER A 52 -13.96 2.28 -19.51
CA SER A 52 -12.91 3.27 -19.76
C SER A 52 -11.56 2.63 -20.09
N ILE A 53 -11.24 1.49 -19.45
CA ILE A 53 -9.97 0.77 -19.68
C ILE A 53 -9.98 0.05 -21.03
N THR A 54 -11.06 -0.65 -21.38
CA THR A 54 -11.17 -1.32 -22.69
C THR A 54 -11.22 -0.35 -23.87
N SER A 55 -11.72 0.88 -23.68
CA SER A 55 -11.79 1.89 -24.75
C SER A 55 -10.47 2.59 -25.06
N ILE A 56 -9.48 2.50 -24.17
CA ILE A 56 -8.11 2.98 -24.41
C ILE A 56 -7.31 1.92 -25.20
N PHE A 57 -7.54 0.63 -24.93
CA PHE A 57 -6.92 -0.47 -25.67
C PHE A 57 -7.59 -0.81 -27.02
N ALA A 58 -8.85 -0.41 -27.22
CA ALA A 58 -9.56 -0.64 -28.48
C ALA A 58 -9.41 0.51 -29.51
N LYS A 59 -8.73 1.61 -29.15
CA LYS A 59 -8.67 2.80 -30.02
C LYS A 59 -7.57 2.80 -31.07
N ASP A 60 -6.74 1.76 -31.12
CA ASP A 60 -5.71 1.57 -32.17
C ASP A 60 -6.07 0.47 -33.20
N LYS A 61 -7.31 -0.01 -33.23
CA LYS A 61 -7.82 -0.80 -34.35
C LYS A 61 -9.08 -0.18 -34.93
N ASN A 62 -8.98 0.19 -36.21
CA ASN A 62 -10.02 0.70 -37.12
C ASN A 62 -10.21 2.23 -37.19
N LYS A 63 -9.37 2.86 -38.03
CA LYS A 63 -9.90 3.71 -39.11
C LYS A 63 -9.95 2.87 -40.38
N GLU A 64 -11.11 2.33 -40.71
CA GLU A 64 -11.42 1.86 -42.06
C GLU A 64 -11.93 3.05 -42.90
N ALA A 65 -11.27 3.28 -44.04
CA ALA A 65 -11.95 3.37 -45.33
C ALA A 65 -11.46 2.11 -46.09
N ASP A 66 -12.23 1.36 -46.87
CA ASP A 66 -13.52 1.57 -47.48
C ASP A 66 -14.07 0.18 -47.92
N LYS A 67 -15.39 0.01 -47.77
CA LYS A 67 -16.33 -0.76 -48.61
C LYS A 67 -15.98 -2.11 -49.26
N ASN A 68 -16.79 -3.10 -48.84
CA ASN A 68 -17.61 -4.02 -49.66
C ASN A 68 -16.94 -4.85 -50.76
N SER A 69 -16.94 -6.18 -50.56
CA SER A 69 -17.77 -7.08 -51.38
C SER A 69 -17.81 -8.50 -50.81
N THR A 70 -19.01 -8.96 -50.48
CA THR A 70 -19.40 -10.33 -50.17
C THR A 70 -19.43 -11.21 -51.44
N LYS A 71 -19.08 -12.50 -51.29
CA LYS A 71 -19.66 -13.73 -51.90
C LYS A 71 -18.87 -14.94 -51.37
N GLU A 72 -19.45 -15.82 -50.55
CA GLU A 72 -20.11 -17.11 -50.91
C GLU A 72 -19.25 -17.97 -51.86
N ASP A 73 -19.05 -19.29 -51.70
CA ASP A 73 -19.37 -20.34 -50.73
C ASP A 73 -18.54 -21.58 -51.17
N THR A 74 -18.60 -22.67 -50.39
CA THR A 74 -18.37 -24.10 -50.73
C THR A 74 -16.99 -24.77 -50.64
N THR A 75 -16.92 -25.69 -49.65
CA THR A 75 -16.63 -27.15 -49.78
C THR A 75 -15.20 -27.70 -49.65
N LYS A 76 -15.03 -28.43 -48.52
CA LYS A 76 -14.34 -29.72 -48.24
C LYS A 76 -12.97 -30.09 -48.84
N GLN A 77 -12.20 -30.73 -47.94
CA GLN A 77 -11.31 -31.90 -48.09
C GLN A 77 -9.78 -31.70 -47.99
N GLU A 78 -9.27 -32.09 -46.82
CA GLU A 78 -8.11 -32.99 -46.55
C GLU A 78 -7.17 -33.38 -47.70
N SER A 79 -5.86 -33.12 -47.54
CA SER A 79 -4.78 -34.13 -47.50
C SER A 79 -3.39 -33.51 -47.73
N ASN A 80 -2.40 -34.05 -47.01
CA ASN A 80 -0.97 -33.76 -46.99
C ASN A 80 -0.27 -33.74 -48.38
N SER A 81 0.77 -32.90 -48.55
CA SER A 81 2.17 -33.31 -48.75
C SER A 81 3.11 -32.14 -49.16
N ALA A 82 4.28 -32.10 -48.50
CA ALA A 82 5.63 -31.67 -48.93
C ALA A 82 5.90 -30.28 -49.57
N GLU A 83 6.49 -29.40 -48.73
CA GLU A 83 7.81 -28.76 -48.85
C GLU A 83 8.21 -28.00 -50.15
N THR A 84 8.35 -26.67 -50.05
CA THR A 84 9.31 -25.85 -50.84
C THR A 84 9.66 -24.55 -50.08
N ASN A 85 10.92 -24.13 -50.22
CA ASN A 85 11.71 -23.24 -49.36
C ASN A 85 11.47 -21.71 -49.45
N GLN A 86 11.60 -21.05 -48.27
CA GLN A 86 12.07 -19.66 -47.97
C GLN A 86 11.28 -18.41 -48.41
N PRO A 87 11.43 -17.24 -47.73
CA PRO A 87 11.56 -16.98 -46.29
C PRO A 87 10.61 -15.83 -45.86
N THR A 88 9.68 -16.07 -44.94
CA THR A 88 8.84 -14.96 -44.40
C THR A 88 9.46 -14.45 -43.11
N THR A 89 9.95 -13.22 -43.18
CA THR A 89 10.47 -12.40 -42.09
C THR A 89 9.47 -12.37 -40.93
N THR A 90 9.74 -13.17 -39.91
CA THR A 90 9.12 -13.06 -38.59
C THR A 90 9.54 -11.74 -37.98
N ASN A 91 8.74 -10.69 -38.16
CA ASN A 91 8.80 -9.56 -37.24
C ASN A 91 8.12 -9.99 -35.95
N LYS A 92 8.92 -10.60 -35.08
CA LYS A 92 8.55 -11.01 -33.73
C LYS A 92 8.31 -9.71 -32.96
N GLU A 93 7.06 -9.28 -32.90
CA GLU A 93 6.63 -8.31 -31.91
C GLU A 93 6.82 -9.03 -30.56
N GLU A 94 7.93 -8.72 -29.88
CA GLU A 94 8.23 -9.25 -28.56
C GLU A 94 7.11 -8.84 -27.62
N ALA A 95 6.19 -9.78 -27.36
CA ALA A 95 5.30 -9.71 -26.23
C ALA A 95 6.17 -9.44 -25.00
N VAL A 96 6.04 -8.24 -24.42
CA VAL A 96 6.69 -7.88 -23.17
C VAL A 96 6.27 -8.93 -22.15
N GLN A 97 7.16 -9.86 -21.84
CA GLN A 97 6.89 -10.89 -20.84
C GLN A 97 6.86 -10.18 -19.49
N GLU A 98 5.67 -10.02 -18.92
CA GLU A 98 5.52 -9.57 -17.53
C GLU A 98 6.29 -10.53 -16.61
N LYS A 99 7.28 -10.00 -15.90
CA LYS A 99 8.09 -10.75 -14.95
C LYS A 99 7.54 -10.53 -13.54
N SER A 100 7.80 -11.49 -12.65
CA SER A 100 7.36 -11.39 -11.26
C SER A 100 8.46 -11.77 -10.30
N MET A 101 8.49 -11.12 -9.14
CA MET A 101 9.29 -11.54 -7.99
C MET A 101 8.41 -11.76 -6.77
N ASP A 102 8.82 -12.71 -5.93
CA ASP A 102 8.15 -13.03 -4.69
C ASP A 102 8.82 -12.28 -3.52
N ILE A 103 8.00 -11.65 -2.68
CA ILE A 103 8.38 -10.94 -1.47
C ILE A 103 7.81 -11.71 -0.30
N LYS A 104 8.67 -12.25 0.56
CA LYS A 104 8.25 -13.08 1.70
C LYS A 104 8.09 -12.22 2.96
N LEU A 105 6.92 -12.28 3.58
CA LEU A 105 6.65 -11.69 4.88
C LEU A 105 7.02 -12.66 6.00
N SER A 106 7.28 -12.13 7.19
CA SER A 106 7.71 -12.90 8.37
C SER A 106 6.70 -13.95 8.85
N ASN A 107 5.41 -13.75 8.55
CA ASN A 107 4.35 -14.71 8.83
C ASN A 107 4.25 -15.85 7.80
N GLY A 108 5.09 -15.85 6.77
CA GLY A 108 5.10 -16.82 5.68
C GLY A 108 4.22 -16.46 4.48
N GLU A 109 3.47 -15.37 4.53
CA GLU A 109 2.74 -14.86 3.36
C GLU A 109 3.70 -14.35 2.29
N VAL A 110 3.26 -14.41 1.04
CA VAL A 110 4.05 -13.99 -0.12
C VAL A 110 3.29 -12.94 -0.92
N LEU A 111 3.88 -11.75 -1.05
CA LEU A 111 3.45 -10.72 -1.99
C LEU A 111 4.15 -10.95 -3.33
N LYS A 112 3.46 -10.69 -4.44
CA LYS A 112 4.02 -10.83 -5.78
C LYS A 112 4.13 -9.46 -6.44
N ALA A 113 5.36 -9.03 -6.69
CA ALA A 113 5.64 -7.79 -7.41
C ALA A 113 5.82 -8.07 -8.90
N ILE A 114 5.03 -7.38 -9.72
CA ILE A 114 5.07 -7.46 -11.18
C ILE A 114 5.92 -6.33 -11.74
N TYR A 115 6.80 -6.65 -12.68
CA TYR A 115 7.73 -5.71 -13.28
C TYR A 115 8.03 -6.01 -14.74
N GLU A 116 8.56 -4.99 -15.41
CA GLU A 116 9.09 -5.05 -16.77
C GLU A 116 10.57 -4.67 -16.76
N GLY A 117 11.33 -5.11 -17.77
CA GLY A 117 12.77 -4.85 -17.87
C GLY A 117 13.63 -5.68 -16.90
N ASP A 118 14.93 -5.42 -16.90
CA ASP A 118 15.94 -6.15 -16.11
C ASP A 118 17.00 -5.21 -15.52
N GLY A 119 17.61 -5.63 -14.41
CA GLY A 119 18.66 -4.87 -13.73
C GLY A 119 18.22 -3.43 -13.45
N SER A 120 19.07 -2.46 -13.76
CA SER A 120 18.77 -1.03 -13.61
C SER A 120 17.57 -0.53 -14.44
N ASN A 121 17.23 -1.21 -15.53
CA ASN A 121 16.08 -0.86 -16.36
C ASN A 121 14.76 -1.40 -15.81
N ARG A 122 14.77 -2.22 -14.75
CA ARG A 122 13.55 -2.76 -14.14
C ARG A 122 12.61 -1.62 -13.71
N VAL A 123 11.32 -1.78 -14.00
CA VAL A 123 10.25 -0.88 -13.56
C VAL A 123 9.14 -1.70 -12.92
N TYR A 124 8.84 -1.42 -11.65
CA TYR A 124 7.76 -2.07 -10.92
C TYR A 124 6.40 -1.48 -11.32
N LYS A 125 5.42 -2.34 -11.62
CA LYS A 125 4.11 -1.92 -12.13
C LYS A 125 3.05 -2.01 -11.04
N PHE A 126 3.02 -3.11 -10.29
CA PHE A 126 2.16 -3.27 -9.13
C PHE A 126 2.69 -4.36 -8.20
N VAL A 127 2.28 -4.29 -6.92
CA VAL A 127 2.44 -5.37 -5.95
C VAL A 127 1.06 -5.95 -5.67
N SER A 128 0.94 -7.26 -5.83
CA SER A 128 -0.29 -8.01 -5.57
C SER A 128 -0.11 -8.96 -4.40
N GLY A 129 -1.23 -9.31 -3.77
CA GLY A 129 -1.25 -10.09 -2.54
C GLY A 129 -2.07 -9.35 -1.50
N SER A 130 -2.99 -10.07 -0.86
CA SER A 130 -3.75 -9.55 0.27
C SER A 130 -3.01 -9.97 1.54
N SER A 131 -2.60 -9.01 2.35
CA SER A 131 -2.02 -9.29 3.66
C SER A 131 -2.62 -8.37 4.70
N ASN A 132 -3.21 -8.95 5.75
CA ASN A 132 -3.47 -8.22 6.99
C ASN A 132 -2.15 -7.97 7.77
N ALA A 133 -1.09 -8.68 7.38
CA ALA A 133 0.20 -8.72 8.07
C ALA A 133 1.26 -7.80 7.44
N GLY A 134 0.93 -7.04 6.40
CA GLY A 134 1.83 -6.02 5.87
C GLY A 134 1.21 -5.17 4.77
N ASN A 135 1.83 -4.03 4.50
CA ASN A 135 1.50 -3.19 3.34
C ASN A 135 2.73 -3.03 2.46
N ALA A 136 2.50 -2.95 1.14
CA ALA A 136 3.54 -2.71 0.16
C ALA A 136 3.14 -1.58 -0.78
N GLU A 137 4.13 -0.78 -1.17
CA GLU A 137 3.95 0.37 -2.06
C GLU A 137 5.16 0.50 -2.99
N ILE A 138 4.94 1.03 -4.19
CA ILE A 138 6.00 1.33 -5.15
C ILE A 138 6.29 2.83 -5.07
N ASN A 139 7.57 3.20 -5.05
CA ASN A 139 7.96 4.61 -5.02
C ASN A 139 7.54 5.36 -6.32
N PRO A 140 7.50 6.70 -6.32
CA PRO A 140 7.05 7.48 -7.48
C PRO A 140 7.77 7.14 -8.80
N SER A 141 9.09 6.92 -8.77
CA SER A 141 9.90 6.54 -9.94
C SER A 141 9.73 5.08 -10.39
N SER A 142 8.99 4.26 -9.65
CA SER A 142 8.76 2.84 -9.94
C SER A 142 10.03 1.98 -9.93
N LYS A 143 11.02 2.37 -9.12
CA LYS A 143 12.34 1.73 -9.00
C LYS A 143 12.58 1.04 -7.65
N LEU A 144 11.71 1.29 -6.67
CA LEU A 144 11.83 0.75 -5.33
C LEU A 144 10.47 0.29 -4.82
N ILE A 145 10.43 -0.87 -4.18
CA ILE A 145 9.27 -1.32 -3.41
C ILE A 145 9.57 -1.08 -1.93
N LEU A 146 8.60 -0.52 -1.22
CA LEU A 146 8.55 -0.46 0.24
C LEU A 146 7.62 -1.56 0.75
N VAL A 147 8.04 -2.25 1.81
CA VAL A 147 7.23 -3.23 2.52
C VAL A 147 7.29 -2.95 4.01
N MET A 148 6.13 -2.84 4.64
CA MET A 148 5.98 -2.87 6.09
C MET A 148 5.50 -4.26 6.51
N ASP A 149 6.32 -4.95 7.29
CA ASP A 149 5.98 -6.24 7.90
C ASP A 149 5.38 -6.00 9.29
N ASN A 150 4.06 -6.12 9.42
CA ASN A 150 3.34 -5.75 10.65
C ASN A 150 3.67 -6.67 11.83
N LEU A 151 4.13 -7.90 11.59
CA LEU A 151 4.45 -8.85 12.66
C LEU A 151 5.80 -8.52 13.31
N THR A 152 6.84 -8.26 12.51
CA THR A 152 8.17 -7.89 13.03
C THR A 152 8.37 -6.38 13.19
N GLN A 153 7.41 -5.60 12.68
CA GLN A 153 7.49 -4.15 12.54
C GLN A 153 8.73 -3.71 11.76
N ASP A 154 9.08 -4.48 10.73
CA ASP A 154 10.19 -4.15 9.85
C ASP A 154 9.72 -3.39 8.61
N ILE A 155 10.33 -2.24 8.38
CA ILE A 155 10.38 -1.51 7.13
C ILE A 155 11.50 -2.10 6.28
N LYS A 156 11.14 -2.62 5.10
CA LYS A 156 12.02 -3.25 4.12
C LYS A 156 11.88 -2.55 2.77
N THR A 157 12.95 -2.52 2.00
CA THR A 157 12.93 -2.05 0.61
C THR A 157 13.47 -3.11 -0.34
N TYR A 158 12.97 -3.12 -1.57
CA TYR A 158 13.47 -3.97 -2.66
C TYR A 158 13.83 -3.11 -3.87
N ASN A 159 15.12 -3.08 -4.21
CA ASN A 159 15.64 -2.32 -5.35
C ASN A 159 15.35 -3.01 -6.69
N THR A 160 15.73 -2.39 -7.80
CA THR A 160 15.55 -2.93 -9.15
C THR A 160 16.22 -4.29 -9.41
N ASP A 161 17.19 -4.70 -8.60
CA ASP A 161 17.79 -6.04 -8.70
C ASP A 161 16.99 -7.09 -7.92
N GLY A 162 15.97 -6.67 -7.16
CA GLY A 162 15.21 -7.50 -6.24
C GLY A 162 15.92 -7.70 -4.90
N LYS A 163 16.98 -6.92 -4.61
CA LYS A 163 17.73 -7.02 -3.36
C LYS A 163 16.92 -6.39 -2.22
N GLU A 164 16.68 -7.18 -1.19
CA GLU A 164 16.07 -6.73 0.06
C GLU A 164 17.07 -5.91 0.90
N THR A 165 16.58 -4.82 1.50
CA THR A 165 17.28 -4.08 2.55
C THR A 165 16.32 -3.77 3.69
N VAL A 166 16.64 -4.22 4.90
CA VAL A 166 15.91 -3.84 6.12
C VAL A 166 16.42 -2.46 6.56
N ILE A 167 15.53 -1.46 6.56
CA ILE A 167 15.85 -0.07 6.90
C ILE A 167 15.23 0.35 8.25
N THR A 168 14.79 -0.62 9.03
CA THR A 168 14.24 -0.37 10.36
C THR A 168 15.36 -0.02 11.31
N LYS A 169 15.15 1.01 12.13
CA LYS A 169 16.07 1.36 13.21
C LYS A 169 16.17 0.17 14.19
N PRO A 170 17.35 -0.47 14.37
CA PRO A 170 17.48 -1.69 15.19
C PRO A 170 17.44 -1.40 16.70
N GLU A 171 17.81 -0.18 17.09
CA GLU A 171 17.80 0.29 18.47
C GLU A 171 17.56 1.80 18.53
N TYR A 172 16.99 2.27 19.64
CA TYR A 172 16.90 3.69 19.94
C TYR A 172 17.98 4.05 20.96
N VAL A 173 18.86 4.99 20.62
CA VAL A 173 19.90 5.50 21.52
C VAL A 173 19.52 6.90 21.97
N THR A 174 19.42 7.11 23.28
CA THR A 174 19.12 8.42 23.86
C THR A 174 20.30 9.37 23.72
N SER A 175 20.07 10.68 23.93
CA SER A 175 21.13 11.68 24.02
C SER A 175 22.15 11.43 25.14
N LYS A 176 21.82 10.56 26.12
CA LYS A 176 22.72 10.14 27.20
C LYS A 176 23.49 8.85 26.88
N GLY A 177 23.30 8.28 25.69
CA GLY A 177 23.96 7.04 25.24
C GLY A 177 23.30 5.75 25.70
N GLU A 178 22.14 5.81 26.38
CA GLU A 178 21.38 4.60 26.73
C GLU A 178 20.73 4.01 25.48
N SER A 179 20.97 2.72 25.21
CA SER A 179 20.40 1.99 24.08
C SER A 179 19.21 1.12 24.48
N PHE A 180 18.17 1.16 23.64
CA PHE A 180 16.96 0.37 23.71
C PHE A 180 16.82 -0.47 22.44
N PRO A 181 17.20 -1.76 22.46
CA PRO A 181 17.05 -2.65 21.31
C PRO A 181 15.59 -2.90 20.95
N LYS A 182 15.25 -2.87 19.65
CA LYS A 182 13.88 -3.06 19.14
C LYS A 182 13.22 -4.31 19.70
N ASP A 183 13.85 -5.46 19.51
CA ASP A 183 13.26 -6.77 19.86
C ASP A 183 13.03 -6.90 21.37
N LYS A 184 13.89 -6.30 22.19
CA LYS A 184 13.70 -6.21 23.64
C LYS A 184 12.49 -5.35 23.99
N MET A 185 12.31 -4.21 23.32
CA MET A 185 11.16 -3.33 23.59
C MET A 185 9.85 -3.97 23.15
N LEU A 186 9.81 -4.61 21.98
CA LEU A 186 8.63 -5.32 21.47
C LEU A 186 8.24 -6.52 22.34
N SER A 187 9.21 -7.27 22.86
CA SER A 187 8.93 -8.39 23.79
C SER A 187 8.52 -7.92 25.19
N THR A 188 9.02 -6.76 25.65
CA THR A 188 8.68 -6.20 26.96
C THR A 188 7.31 -5.55 26.98
N TYR A 189 6.96 -4.80 25.93
CA TYR A 189 5.74 -3.99 25.87
C TYR A 189 4.80 -4.53 24.79
N SER A 190 3.88 -5.41 25.19
CA SER A 190 2.87 -5.94 24.27
C SER A 190 2.03 -4.82 23.67
N GLY A 191 1.88 -4.82 22.34
CA GLY A 191 1.15 -3.80 21.58
C GLY A 191 1.94 -2.51 21.32
N TYR A 192 3.22 -2.44 21.73
CA TYR A 192 4.08 -1.30 21.43
C TYR A 192 4.33 -1.15 19.92
N VAL A 193 4.34 0.08 19.45
CA VAL A 193 4.57 0.43 18.04
C VAL A 193 5.97 1.01 17.87
N TRP A 194 6.90 0.16 17.48
CA TRP A 194 8.23 0.55 16.99
C TRP A 194 8.14 1.18 15.61
N CYS A 195 7.48 0.52 14.66
CA CYS A 195 7.25 0.99 13.30
C CYS A 195 5.88 0.51 12.80
N LYS A 196 5.10 1.40 12.22
CA LYS A 196 3.80 1.11 11.60
C LYS A 196 3.55 2.01 10.40
N ASP A 197 2.79 1.51 9.42
CA ASP A 197 2.25 2.29 8.29
C ASP A 197 3.33 3.08 7.56
N ALA A 198 4.38 2.42 7.05
CA ALA A 198 5.42 3.12 6.30
C ALA A 198 4.94 3.43 4.87
N ARG A 199 5.17 4.66 4.40
CA ARG A 199 4.78 5.17 3.08
C ARG A 199 5.83 6.11 2.49
N PHE A 200 5.98 6.13 1.17
CA PHE A 200 6.85 7.10 0.51
C PHE A 200 6.31 8.52 0.65
N ILE A 201 7.22 9.49 0.83
CA ILE A 201 6.96 10.93 0.63
C ILE A 201 7.42 11.30 -0.79
N ASP A 202 8.59 10.83 -1.18
CA ASP A 202 9.18 10.94 -2.51
C ASP A 202 10.05 9.68 -2.80
N ASP A 203 10.94 9.74 -3.79
CA ASP A 203 11.82 8.63 -4.15
C ASP A 203 12.93 8.31 -3.14
N SER A 204 13.21 9.22 -2.21
CA SER A 204 14.32 9.17 -1.25
C SER A 204 13.88 9.24 0.22
N HIS A 205 12.61 9.52 0.50
CA HIS A 205 12.11 9.71 1.85
C HIS A 205 10.87 8.87 2.14
N ILE A 206 10.83 8.29 3.33
CA ILE A 206 9.73 7.44 3.81
C ILE A 206 9.21 8.01 5.13
N ALA A 207 7.91 8.23 5.22
CA ALA A 207 7.24 8.50 6.48
C ALA A 207 6.81 7.18 7.13
N TYR A 208 6.92 7.08 8.46
CA TYR A 208 6.36 5.96 9.23
C TYR A 208 5.91 6.42 10.61
N LEU A 209 5.11 5.59 11.27
CA LEU A 209 4.56 5.87 12.60
C LEU A 209 5.32 5.10 13.69
N SER A 210 5.60 5.76 14.81
CA SER A 210 6.31 5.17 15.94
C SER A 210 5.90 5.79 17.27
N GLN A 211 5.93 5.01 18.35
CA GLN A 211 5.81 5.51 19.72
C GLN A 211 7.15 5.95 20.32
N LEU A 212 8.25 5.75 19.59
CA LEU A 212 9.56 6.26 20.00
C LEU A 212 9.50 7.77 20.28
N PRO A 213 10.23 8.25 21.29
CA PRO A 213 11.17 7.53 22.15
C PRO A 213 10.56 6.98 23.45
N TYR A 214 9.23 6.99 23.57
CA TYR A 214 8.54 6.65 24.80
C TYR A 214 8.16 5.18 24.81
N PHE A 215 8.49 4.46 25.89
CA PHE A 215 8.19 3.05 26.02
C PHE A 215 7.13 2.80 27.11
N GLY A 216 6.26 1.82 26.92
CA GLY A 216 5.21 1.47 27.88
C GLY A 216 4.03 0.73 27.25
N THR A 217 3.08 0.34 28.10
CA THR A 217 1.83 -0.37 27.71
C THR A 217 0.58 0.52 27.74
N GLY A 218 0.74 1.82 27.98
CA GLY A 218 -0.37 2.77 28.14
C GLY A 218 -0.84 3.44 26.85
N GLU A 219 -1.71 4.45 26.97
CA GLU A 219 -2.08 5.36 25.87
C GLU A 219 -0.86 6.26 25.54
N LEU A 220 0.15 5.72 24.85
CA LEU A 220 1.28 6.51 24.32
C LEU A 220 0.82 7.35 23.12
N ASP A 221 1.53 8.44 22.85
CA ASP A 221 1.36 9.16 21.59
C ASP A 221 2.12 8.43 20.49
N THR A 222 1.54 8.40 19.29
CA THR A 222 2.23 7.98 18.08
C THR A 222 2.74 9.22 17.36
N TYR A 223 4.00 9.20 16.95
CA TYR A 223 4.71 10.25 16.26
C TYR A 223 4.93 9.85 14.80
N VAL A 224 4.96 10.84 13.91
CA VAL A 224 5.46 10.66 12.54
C VAL A 224 6.98 10.79 12.52
N TRP A 225 7.62 9.87 11.83
CA TRP A 225 9.06 9.84 11.60
C TRP A 225 9.35 9.81 10.10
N ILE A 226 10.48 10.38 9.69
CA ILE A 226 11.00 10.34 8.32
C ILE A 226 12.30 9.54 8.30
N ILE A 227 12.43 8.65 7.32
CA ILE A 227 13.68 7.99 6.93
C ILE A 227 14.18 8.67 5.68
N ASP A 228 15.42 9.13 5.69
CA ASP A 228 16.16 9.50 4.48
C ASP A 228 16.93 8.27 3.98
N LEU A 229 16.62 7.80 2.77
CA LEU A 229 17.20 6.58 2.20
C LEU A 229 18.65 6.76 1.73
N GLY A 230 19.09 8.00 1.48
CA GLY A 230 20.47 8.29 1.09
C GLY A 230 21.44 8.23 2.26
N THR A 231 20.99 8.68 3.44
CA THR A 231 21.80 8.74 4.67
C THR A 231 21.49 7.61 5.66
N GLY A 232 20.31 7.01 5.58
CA GLY A 232 19.79 6.09 6.59
C GLY A 232 19.36 6.79 7.89
N GLU A 233 19.27 8.12 7.90
CA GLU A 233 18.88 8.88 9.09
C GLU A 233 17.38 8.77 9.35
N HIS A 234 16.99 8.63 10.62
CA HIS A 234 15.60 8.67 11.06
C HIS A 234 15.35 9.92 11.91
N LYS A 235 14.40 10.76 11.52
CA LYS A 235 14.03 11.99 12.24
C LYS A 235 12.58 11.95 12.68
N ALA A 236 12.33 12.30 13.95
CA ALA A 236 10.97 12.50 14.44
C ALA A 236 10.47 13.90 14.04
N VAL A 237 9.23 13.98 13.56
CA VAL A 237 8.52 15.24 13.31
C VAL A 237 7.70 15.54 14.55
N TRP A 238 8.33 16.16 15.56
CA TRP A 238 7.81 16.22 16.94
C TRP A 238 6.43 16.87 17.11
N ASN A 239 6.07 17.78 16.21
CA ASN A 239 4.76 18.45 16.18
C ASN A 239 3.66 17.59 15.54
N LEU A 240 4.00 16.49 14.86
CA LEU A 240 3.07 15.52 14.30
C LEU A 240 2.95 14.30 15.21
N LYS A 241 2.11 14.45 16.25
CA LYS A 241 1.82 13.37 17.19
C LYS A 241 0.37 13.38 17.65
N GLY A 242 -0.14 12.21 18.04
CA GLY A 242 -1.46 12.08 18.63
C GLY A 242 -1.83 10.65 18.97
N LYS A 243 -3.10 10.44 19.33
CA LYS A 243 -3.64 9.09 19.59
C LYS A 243 -4.04 8.38 18.31
N ASN A 244 -4.58 9.12 17.34
CA ASN A 244 -4.97 8.60 16.05
C ASN A 244 -4.17 9.34 14.98
N VAL A 245 -3.13 8.70 14.48
CA VAL A 245 -2.28 9.22 13.40
C VAL A 245 -2.37 8.26 12.22
N SER A 246 -2.51 8.81 11.01
CA SER A 246 -2.52 8.03 9.77
C SER A 246 -1.83 8.79 8.64
N LEU A 247 -1.20 8.04 7.74
CA LEU A 247 -0.56 8.58 6.55
C LEU A 247 -1.47 8.41 5.34
N GLY A 248 -1.74 9.53 4.68
CA GLY A 248 -2.63 9.64 3.53
C GLY A 248 -1.88 9.62 2.21
N ASN A 249 -2.48 10.22 1.19
CA ASN A 249 -1.92 10.23 -0.15
C ASN A 249 -0.81 11.27 -0.32
N LEU A 250 -0.01 11.07 -1.36
CA LEU A 250 0.89 12.10 -1.87
C LEU A 250 0.10 13.26 -2.46
N LYS A 251 0.51 14.49 -2.13
CA LYS A 251 -0.08 15.73 -2.63
C LYS A 251 0.97 16.84 -2.60
N ASP A 252 1.07 17.64 -3.66
CA ASP A 252 1.92 18.84 -3.71
C ASP A 252 3.40 18.61 -3.26
N GLY A 253 3.95 17.42 -3.56
CA GLY A 253 5.33 17.05 -3.19
C GLY A 253 5.53 16.60 -1.75
N GLY A 254 4.46 16.43 -0.98
CA GLY A 254 4.48 15.88 0.37
C GLY A 254 3.47 14.75 0.58
N ILE A 255 3.43 14.19 1.78
CA ILE A 255 2.45 13.19 2.20
C ILE A 255 1.43 13.82 3.15
N GLN A 256 0.15 13.50 2.97
CA GLN A 256 -0.87 13.92 3.91
C GLN A 256 -0.73 13.17 5.24
N VAL A 257 -0.88 13.89 6.34
CA VAL A 257 -0.87 13.33 7.69
C VAL A 257 -2.16 13.77 8.37
N ALA A 258 -2.99 12.81 8.75
CA ALA A 258 -4.18 13.06 9.55
C ALA A 258 -3.90 12.72 11.01
N ILE A 259 -4.12 13.70 11.89
CA ILE A 259 -3.99 13.58 13.33
C ILE A 259 -5.32 13.97 13.96
N ASP A 260 -5.98 12.98 14.54
CA ASP A 260 -7.33 13.09 15.10
C ASP A 260 -8.33 13.66 14.06
N ASN A 261 -8.58 14.98 14.07
CA ASN A 261 -9.51 15.65 13.14
C ASN A 261 -8.85 16.69 12.24
N ASN A 262 -7.53 16.84 12.30
CA ASN A 262 -6.78 17.81 11.50
C ASN A 262 -5.94 17.09 10.44
N THR A 263 -5.83 17.69 9.26
CA THR A 263 -4.95 17.19 8.20
C THR A 263 -3.86 18.21 7.93
N SER A 264 -2.64 17.74 7.78
CA SER A 264 -1.49 18.54 7.35
C SER A 264 -0.78 17.86 6.20
N LEU A 265 0.05 18.60 5.49
CA LEU A 265 0.98 18.10 4.51
C LEU A 265 2.39 18.07 5.11
N LEU A 266 3.05 16.91 5.06
CA LEU A 266 4.42 16.70 5.49
C LEU A 266 5.34 16.64 4.27
N MET A 267 6.34 17.53 4.24
CA MET A 267 7.37 17.57 3.20
C MET A 267 8.56 16.68 3.58
N PRO A 268 9.41 16.29 2.59
CA PRO A 268 10.56 15.41 2.83
C PRO A 268 11.57 15.96 3.85
N ASP A 269 11.72 17.28 3.92
CA ASP A 269 12.61 17.97 4.87
C ASP A 269 12.04 18.05 6.30
N GLY A 270 10.82 17.54 6.52
CA GLY A 270 10.12 17.60 7.80
C GLY A 270 9.25 18.85 7.99
N ASN A 271 9.18 19.76 7.01
CA ASN A 271 8.28 20.91 7.07
C ASN A 271 6.81 20.47 7.00
N VAL A 272 5.97 21.16 7.78
CA VAL A 272 4.56 20.82 7.95
C VAL A 272 3.68 22.01 7.62
N THR A 273 2.73 21.84 6.70
CA THR A 273 1.74 22.87 6.33
C THR A 273 0.32 22.36 6.59
N PRO A 274 -0.52 23.06 7.38
CA PRO A 274 -1.92 22.70 7.58
C PRO A 274 -2.70 22.66 6.25
N GLN A 275 -3.73 21.80 6.15
CA GLN A 275 -4.62 21.68 4.99
C GLN A 275 -6.06 22.09 5.33
#